data_AF-A0A7V6MW92-F1
#
_entry.id   AF-A0A7V6MW92-F1
#
_cell.length_a   1.000
_cell.length_b   1.000
_cell.length_c   1.000
_cell.angle_alpha   90.00
_cell.angle_beta   90.00
_cell.angle_gamma   90.00
#
_symmetry.space_group_name_H-M   'P 1'
#
loop_
_entity.id
_entity.type
_entity.pdbx_description
1 polymer ?
#
loop_
_entity_poly.entity_id
_entity_poly.type
_entity_poly.pdbx_seq_one_letter_code
_entity_poly.pdbx_strand_id
1 'polypeptide(L)'
;FSRQATSLILIINELVHNALEHAFVRRDRGIINIEVKQEDNEILLLVADNGIGFNEEDLNKSNSLGLNIIRTLVEEDLKGIIHIVGHRGTKVEVKFPFFLVEEVFYADYGGG
;
A
#
# COMPACT_ATOMS: atom_id res chain seq x y z
N PHE A 1 -8.89 6.27 11.90
CA PHE A 1 -9.08 6.87 10.55
C PHE A 1 -7.86 7.66 10.06
N SER A 2 -7.48 8.80 10.66
CA SER A 2 -6.40 9.66 10.12
C SER A 2 -5.05 8.95 9.93
N ARG A 3 -4.59 8.14 10.90
CA ARG A 3 -3.29 7.42 10.78
C ARG A 3 -3.26 6.44 9.60
N GLN A 4 -4.27 5.56 9.47
CA GLN A 4 -4.31 4.56 8.40
C GLN A 4 -4.39 5.22 7.01
N ALA A 5 -5.15 6.31 6.89
CA ALA A 5 -5.19 7.09 5.65
C ALA A 5 -3.82 7.70 5.31
N THR A 6 -3.10 8.23 6.31
CA THR A 6 -1.73 8.74 6.13
C THR A 6 -0.75 7.65 5.71
N SER A 7 -0.76 6.48 6.35
CA SER A 7 0.12 5.37 5.95
C SER A 7 -0.23 4.90 4.53
N LEU A 8 -1.51 4.83 4.18
CA LEU A 8 -1.97 4.44 2.84
C LEU A 8 -1.48 5.41 1.76
N ILE A 9 -1.60 6.72 1.95
CA ILE A 9 -1.15 7.71 0.95
C ILE A 9 0.37 7.69 0.80
N LEU A 10 1.13 7.47 1.88
CA LEU A 10 2.58 7.34 1.81
C LEU A 10 3.00 6.09 1.03
N ILE A 11 2.35 4.94 1.28
CA ILE A 11 2.59 3.71 0.52
C ILE A 11 2.30 3.94 -0.97
N ILE A 12 1.15 4.53 -1.31
CA ILE A 12 0.79 4.80 -2.70
C ILE A 12 1.82 5.73 -3.36
N ASN A 13 2.23 6.80 -2.68
CA ASN A 13 3.21 7.76 -3.22
C ASN A 13 4.54 7.10 -3.54
N GLU A 14 5.09 6.30 -2.62
CA GLU A 14 6.35 5.58 -2.83
C GLU A 14 6.25 4.57 -3.97
N LEU A 15 5.12 3.84 -4.07
CA LEU A 15 4.91 2.88 -5.16
C LEU A 15 4.78 3.57 -6.53
N VAL A 16 4.09 4.70 -6.61
CA VAL A 16 4.00 5.51 -7.83
C VAL A 16 5.37 6.08 -8.20
N HIS A 17 6.13 6.58 -7.22
CA HIS A 17 7.47 7.10 -7.45
C HIS A 17 8.40 6.01 -8.01
N ASN A 18 8.39 4.81 -7.42
CA ASN A 18 9.15 3.67 -7.90
C ASN A 18 8.78 3.29 -9.35
N ALA A 19 7.49 3.33 -9.70
CA ALA A 19 7.05 3.05 -11.06
C ALA A 19 7.55 4.10 -12.06
N LEU A 20 7.50 5.39 -11.70
CA LEU A 20 7.97 6.48 -12.56
C LEU A 20 9.49 6.46 -12.77
N GLU A 21 10.26 6.21 -11.71
CA GLU A 21 11.73 6.16 -11.77
C GLU A 21 12.26 4.91 -12.48
N HIS A 22 11.60 3.76 -12.30
CA HIS A 22 12.17 2.48 -12.68
C HIS A 22 11.36 1.71 -13.73
N ALA A 23 10.02 1.71 -13.65
CA ALA A 23 9.21 0.80 -14.45
C ALA A 23 9.12 1.21 -15.92
N PHE A 24 9.21 2.51 -16.23
CA PHE A 24 9.02 3.03 -17.59
C PHE A 24 10.28 3.58 -18.24
N VAL A 25 11.46 3.23 -17.74
CA VAL A 25 12.75 3.61 -18.34
C VAL A 25 12.78 3.20 -19.82
N ARG A 26 13.06 4.16 -20.72
CA ARG A 26 13.06 4.00 -22.19
C ARG A 26 11.69 3.61 -22.79
N ARG A 27 10.59 3.98 -22.15
CA ARG A 27 9.24 3.86 -22.71
C ARG A 27 8.58 5.24 -22.79
N ASP A 28 7.90 5.52 -23.89
CA ASP A 28 7.20 6.80 -24.10
C ASP A 28 5.84 6.84 -23.38
N ARG A 29 5.37 5.69 -22.88
CA ARG A 29 4.09 5.54 -22.18
C ARG A 29 4.12 4.37 -21.21
N GLY A 30 3.29 4.47 -20.18
CA GLY A 30 3.09 3.45 -19.15
C GLY A 30 1.70 3.60 -18.52
N ILE A 31 1.25 2.56 -17.82
CA ILE A 31 0.00 2.55 -17.06
C ILE A 31 0.34 2.14 -15.64
N ILE A 32 -0.14 2.92 -14.67
CA ILE A 32 -0.18 2.55 -13.26
C ILE A 32 -1.66 2.44 -12.88
N ASN A 33 -2.05 1.27 -12.41
CA ASN A 33 -3.38 0.98 -11.88
C ASN A 33 -3.30 0.97 -10.36
N ILE A 34 -4.22 1.70 -9.72
CA ILE A 34 -4.37 1.74 -8.27
C ILE A 34 -5.82 1.37 -7.97
N GLU A 35 -6.01 0.31 -7.19
CA GLU A 35 -7.32 -0.12 -6.71
C GLU A 35 -7.28 -0.18 -5.18
N VAL A 36 -8.31 0.36 -4.54
CA VAL A 36 -8.55 0.22 -3.10
C VAL A 36 -9.93 -0.35 -2.92
N LYS A 37 -10.03 -1.47 -2.21
CA LYS A 37 -11.29 -2.15 -1.89
C LYS A 37 -11.39 -2.35 -0.40
N GLN A 38 -12.58 -2.16 0.14
CA GLN A 38 -12.92 -2.61 1.48
C GLN A 38 -13.71 -3.91 1.33
N GLU A 39 -13.24 -4.96 1.98
CA GLU A 39 -13.90 -6.27 2.05
C GLU A 39 -14.02 -6.64 3.53
N ASP A 40 -15.25 -6.72 4.02
CA ASP A 40 -15.56 -6.91 5.45
C ASP A 40 -14.81 -5.89 6.35
N ASN A 41 -13.94 -6.39 7.22
CA ASN A 41 -13.12 -5.63 8.16
C ASN A 41 -11.68 -5.46 7.67
N GLU A 42 -11.45 -5.53 6.36
CA GLU A 42 -10.12 -5.40 5.75
C GLU A 42 -10.14 -4.44 4.57
N ILE A 43 -9.00 -3.81 4.35
CA ILE A 43 -8.71 -3.02 3.15
C ILE A 43 -7.69 -3.79 2.31
N LEU A 44 -7.98 -3.90 1.03
CA LEU A 44 -7.09 -4.38 -0.01
C LEU A 44 -6.66 -3.19 -0.88
N LEU A 45 -5.37 -2.87 -0.84
CA LEU A 45 -4.71 -1.97 -1.78
C LEU A 45 -3.96 -2.80 -2.82
N LEU A 46 -4.23 -2.51 -4.09
CA LEU A 46 -3.50 -3.06 -5.21
C LEU A 46 -2.90 -1.91 -6.02
N VAL A 47 -1.58 -1.93 -6.21
CA VAL A 47 -0.87 -1.03 -7.12
C VAL A 47 -0.12 -1.87 -8.14
N ALA A 48 -0.39 -1.64 -9.42
CA ALA A 48 0.23 -2.38 -10.51
C ALA A 48 0.69 -1.47 -11.63
N ASP A 49 1.89 -1.69 -12.16
CA ASP A 49 2.38 -1.06 -13.38
C ASP A 49 2.58 -2.10 -14.50
N ASN A 50 2.58 -1.63 -15.75
CA ASN A 50 2.88 -2.46 -16.92
C ASN A 50 4.30 -2.22 -17.49
N GLY A 51 5.23 -1.84 -16.62
CA GLY A 51 6.59 -1.50 -16.96
C GLY A 51 7.48 -2.72 -17.19
N ILE A 52 8.78 -2.52 -16.99
CA ILE A 52 9.80 -3.56 -17.19
C ILE A 52 9.78 -4.62 -16.07
N GLY A 53 9.22 -4.30 -14.90
CA GLY A 53 9.29 -5.12 -13.69
C GLY A 53 10.71 -5.15 -13.10
N PHE A 54 10.94 -6.08 -12.18
CA PHE A 54 12.24 -6.32 -11.56
C PHE A 54 12.50 -7.82 -11.44
N ASN A 55 13.75 -8.22 -11.19
CA ASN A 55 14.10 -9.60 -10.85
C ASN A 55 13.94 -9.81 -9.34
N GLU A 56 13.26 -10.88 -8.91
CA GLU A 56 13.05 -11.19 -7.49
C GLU A 56 14.37 -11.32 -6.69
N GLU A 57 15.45 -11.76 -7.33
CA GLU A 57 16.77 -11.78 -6.71
C GLU A 57 17.28 -10.39 -6.38
N ASP A 58 16.97 -9.40 -7.21
CA ASP A 58 17.35 -8.00 -6.98
C ASP A 58 16.50 -7.40 -5.86
N LEU A 59 15.24 -7.81 -5.71
CA LEU A 59 14.36 -7.37 -4.63
C LEU A 59 14.89 -7.72 -3.24
N ASN A 60 15.33 -8.98 -3.07
CA ASN A 60 15.88 -9.49 -1.81
C ASN A 60 17.25 -8.89 -1.46
N LYS A 61 18.00 -8.45 -2.48
CA LYS A 61 19.29 -7.75 -2.31
C LYS A 61 19.09 -6.23 -2.18
N SER A 62 18.03 -5.69 -2.77
CA SER A 62 17.70 -4.27 -2.75
C SER A 62 17.05 -3.93 -1.42
N ASN A 63 17.88 -3.58 -0.46
CA ASN A 63 17.45 -2.94 0.78
C ASN A 63 17.10 -1.45 0.50
N SER A 64 16.33 -1.19 -0.57
CA SER A 64 16.04 0.17 -1.00
C SER A 64 15.22 0.87 0.08
N LEU A 65 15.56 2.12 0.36
CA LEU A 65 14.93 2.89 1.43
C LEU A 65 13.40 2.94 1.26
N GLY A 66 12.92 3.15 0.03
CA GLY A 66 11.48 3.21 -0.28
C GLY A 66 10.74 1.91 0.06
N LEU A 67 11.30 0.75 -0.29
CA LEU A 67 10.68 -0.54 0.05
C LEU A 67 10.69 -0.79 1.56
N ASN A 68 11.73 -0.37 2.27
CA ASN A 68 11.78 -0.48 3.73
C ASN A 68 10.74 0.42 4.40
N ILE A 69 10.53 1.64 3.89
CA ILE A 69 9.46 2.53 4.33
C ILE A 69 8.10 1.87 4.11
N ILE A 70 7.84 1.35 2.91
CA ILE A 70 6.58 0.66 2.59
C ILE A 70 6.34 -0.51 3.54
N ARG A 71 7.33 -1.40 3.73
CA ARG A 71 7.23 -2.54 4.66
C ARG A 71 6.92 -2.08 6.08
N THR A 72 7.62 -1.06 6.57
CA THR A 72 7.40 -0.51 7.91
C THR A 72 5.99 0.04 8.06
N LEU A 73 5.50 0.83 7.10
CA LEU A 73 4.14 1.36 7.14
C LEU A 73 3.08 0.24 7.11
N VAL A 74 3.28 -0.81 6.32
CA VAL A 74 2.34 -1.94 6.26
C VAL A 74 2.36 -2.76 7.54
N GLU A 75 3.54 -3.22 7.97
CA GLU A 75 3.70 -4.17 9.07
C GLU A 75 3.51 -3.48 10.42
N GLU A 76 4.03 -2.26 10.60
CA GLU A 76 4.03 -1.57 11.88
C GLU A 76 2.86 -0.61 12.08
N ASP A 77 2.50 0.19 11.08
CA ASP A 77 1.42 1.18 11.23
C ASP A 77 0.05 0.59 10.93
N LEU A 78 -0.05 -0.21 9.85
CA LEU A 78 -1.31 -0.79 9.39
C LEU A 78 -1.58 -2.18 9.98
N LYS A 79 -0.57 -2.84 10.57
CA LYS A 79 -0.64 -4.23 11.05
C LYS A 79 -1.14 -5.18 9.97
N GLY A 80 -0.68 -4.95 8.74
CA GLY A 80 -1.07 -5.68 7.55
C GLY A 80 0.03 -6.59 7.01
N ILE A 81 -0.22 -7.11 5.81
CA ILE A 81 0.70 -7.92 5.02
C ILE A 81 0.93 -7.28 3.66
N ILE A 82 2.11 -7.48 3.10
CA ILE A 82 2.49 -7.01 1.76
C ILE A 82 3.02 -8.16 0.92
N HIS A 83 2.58 -8.22 -0.33
CA HIS A 83 3.09 -9.11 -1.35
C HIS A 83 3.52 -8.32 -2.57
N ILE A 84 4.69 -8.61 -3.10
CA ILE A 84 5.30 -7.89 -4.22
C ILE A 84 5.75 -8.92 -5.25
N VAL A 85 5.30 -8.77 -6.50
CA VAL A 85 5.69 -9.64 -7.62
C VAL A 85 6.16 -8.80 -8.80
N GLY A 86 7.20 -9.29 -9.49
CA GLY A 86 7.84 -8.59 -10.60
C GLY A 86 7.94 -9.50 -11.82
N HIS A 87 7.00 -9.36 -12.76
CA HIS A 87 7.09 -10.04 -14.05
C HIS A 87 6.25 -9.31 -15.11
N ARG A 88 6.93 -8.64 -16.07
CA ARG A 88 6.32 -7.76 -17.08
C ARG A 88 5.51 -6.60 -16.47
N GLY A 89 6.13 -5.96 -15.49
CA GLY A 89 5.54 -4.94 -14.63
C GLY A 89 5.74 -5.30 -13.17
N THR A 90 5.34 -4.40 -12.28
CA THR A 90 5.31 -4.64 -10.83
C THR A 90 3.87 -4.72 -10.37
N LYS A 91 3.57 -5.67 -9.48
CA LYS A 91 2.30 -5.69 -8.74
C LYS A 91 2.61 -5.74 -7.25
N VAL A 92 2.04 -4.80 -6.50
CA VAL A 92 2.09 -4.73 -5.04
C VAL A 92 0.69 -4.85 -4.50
N GLU A 93 0.52 -5.81 -3.59
CA GLU A 93 -0.72 -6.09 -2.90
C GLU A 93 -0.51 -5.90 -1.40
N VAL A 94 -1.30 -5.02 -0.80
CA VAL A 94 -1.27 -4.73 0.63
C VAL A 94 -2.65 -5.02 1.20
N LYS A 95 -2.68 -5.80 2.27
CA LYS A 95 -3.93 -6.14 2.97
C LYS A 95 -3.79 -5.80 4.45
N PHE A 96 -4.75 -5.08 5.01
CA PHE A 96 -4.71 -4.68 6.43
C PHE A 96 -6.10 -4.53 7.06
N PRO A 97 -6.22 -4.66 8.39
CA PRO A 97 -7.51 -4.51 9.08
C PRO A 97 -8.06 -3.07 9.05
N PHE A 98 -9.37 -2.93 8.87
CA PHE A 98 -10.10 -1.68 8.98
C PHE A 98 -11.34 -1.87 9.84
N PHE A 99 -11.27 -1.34 11.06
CA PHE A 99 -12.39 -1.34 12.00
C PHE A 99 -12.97 0.07 12.03
N LEU A 100 -14.25 0.19 11.69
CA LEU A 100 -15.00 1.39 12.07
C LEU A 100 -15.13 1.36 13.59
N VAL A 101 -14.61 2.37 14.27
CA VAL A 101 -14.97 2.59 15.67
C VAL A 101 -16.45 2.94 15.65
N GLU A 102 -17.31 2.02 16.10
CA GLU A 102 -18.68 2.38 16.42
C GLU A 102 -18.59 3.46 17.50
N GLU A 103 -19.06 4.67 17.18
CA GLU A 103 -19.25 5.69 18.21
C GLU A 103 -20.20 5.11 19.24
N VAL A 104 -19.64 4.82 20.43
CA VAL A 104 -20.47 4.43 21.55
C VAL A 104 -21.23 5.68 21.98
N PHE A 105 -22.44 5.83 21.47
CA PHE A 105 -23.45 6.71 22.05
C PHE A 105 -23.85 6.12 23.41
N TYR A 106 -23.01 6.32 24.44
CA TYR A 106 -23.53 6.38 25.79
C TYR A 106 -24.27 7.71 25.91
N ALA A 107 -25.56 7.62 25.62
CA ALA A 107 -26.57 8.55 26.07
C ALA A 107 -26.26 9.04 27.49
N ASP A 108 -26.44 10.35 27.70
CA ASP A 108 -27.14 10.92 28.84
C ASP A 108 -27.39 9.94 30.02
N TYR A 109 -26.34 9.60 30.77
CA TYR A 109 -26.50 9.48 32.21
C TYR A 109 -26.20 10.86 32.80
N GLY A 110 -27.14 11.75 32.48
CA GLY A 110 -27.35 12.99 33.20
C GLY A 110 -27.58 12.69 34.67
N GLY A 111 -27.15 13.65 35.49
CA GLY A 111 -27.22 13.57 36.93
C GLY A 111 -28.60 13.24 37.49
N GLY A 112 -28.54 12.55 38.62
CA GLY A 112 -29.59 12.32 39.60
C GLY A 112 -28.92 11.87 40.88
#